data_AF-A0A7X8X367-F1
#
_entry.id   AF-A0A7X8X367-F1
#
_cell.length_a   1.000
_cell.length_b   1.000
_cell.length_c   1.000
_cell.angle_alpha   90.00
_cell.angle_beta   90.00
_cell.angle_gamma   90.00
#
_symmetry.space_group_name_H-M   'P 1'
#
loop_
_entity.id
_entity.type
_entity.pdbx_description
1 polymer ?
#
loop_
_entity_poly.entity_id
_entity_poly.type
_entity_poly.pdbx_seq_one_letter_code
_entity_poly.pdbx_strand_id
1 'polypeptide(L)'
;SVANWISEANVNKWVFFLLTNLMFFVMGTFLEAVSIILITLPIFLPIVKYMGIDPVHFAIVMTVNMELAMITPPVGLNLFVVSGIAKEPLERVVRGVIPFILLLICVLALLVIFPDISLYLPSLMD
;
A
#
# COMPACT_ATOMS: atom_id res chain seq x y z
N SER A 1 12.28 -14.70 19.37
CA SER A 1 12.30 -14.00 18.06
C SER A 1 10.98 -13.26 17.86
N VAL A 2 10.94 -12.19 17.06
CA VAL A 2 9.71 -11.45 16.71
C VAL A 2 8.56 -12.40 16.28
N ALA A 3 8.90 -13.54 15.65
CA ALA A 3 7.99 -14.63 15.35
C ALA A 3 7.21 -15.21 16.56
N ASN A 4 7.85 -15.37 17.73
CA ASN A 4 7.17 -15.84 18.95
C ASN A 4 6.25 -14.77 19.53
N TRP A 5 6.61 -13.49 19.44
CA TRP A 5 5.76 -12.37 19.89
C TRP A 5 4.49 -12.25 19.05
N ILE A 6 4.58 -12.48 17.73
CA ILE A 6 3.44 -12.52 16.80
C ILE A 6 2.56 -13.76 17.04
N SER A 7 3.17 -14.91 17.35
CA SER A 7 2.48 -16.15 17.73
C SER A 7 1.73 -16.03 19.06
N GLU A 8 2.33 -15.41 20.07
CA GLU A 8 1.74 -15.22 21.41
C GLU A 8 0.66 -14.13 21.41
N ALA A 9 0.78 -13.12 20.53
CA ALA A 9 -0.17 -12.02 20.43
C ALA A 9 -1.45 -12.38 19.65
N ASN A 10 -1.58 -13.59 19.08
CA ASN A 10 -2.77 -14.01 18.33
C ASN A 10 -3.16 -12.98 17.26
N VAL A 11 -2.16 -12.35 16.63
CA VAL A 11 -2.35 -11.15 15.81
C VAL A 11 -3.19 -11.53 14.61
N ASN A 12 -4.44 -11.09 14.63
CA ASN A 12 -5.39 -11.32 13.57
C ASN A 12 -4.85 -10.74 12.25
N LYS A 13 -4.95 -11.49 11.14
CA LYS A 13 -4.49 -11.07 9.79
C LYS A 13 -4.97 -9.66 9.44
N TRP A 14 -6.20 -9.32 9.85
CA TRP A 14 -6.78 -7.99 9.67
C TRP A 14 -6.03 -6.87 10.40
N VAL A 15 -5.56 -7.13 11.63
CA VAL A 15 -4.77 -6.16 12.40
C VAL A 15 -3.40 -5.96 11.75
N PHE A 16 -2.78 -7.05 11.27
CA PHE A 16 -1.53 -6.95 10.52
C PHE A 16 -1.70 -6.10 9.25
N PHE A 17 -2.72 -6.37 8.44
CA PHE A 17 -3.00 -5.57 7.24
C PHE A 17 -3.27 -4.10 7.58
N LEU A 18 -4.07 -3.83 8.62
CA LEU A 18 -4.36 -2.45 9.02
C LEU A 18 -3.10 -1.70 9.42
N LEU A 19 -2.26 -2.29 10.29
CA LEU A 19 -1.04 -1.66 10.78
C LEU A 19 -0.01 -1.46 9.67
N THR A 20 0.20 -2.46 8.82
CA THR A 20 1.13 -2.36 7.69
C THR A 20 0.66 -1.34 6.67
N ASN A 21 -0.62 -1.31 6.31
CA ASN A 21 -1.16 -0.30 5.41
C ASN A 21 -1.03 1.11 5.98
N LEU A 22 -1.27 1.31 7.28
CA LEU A 22 -1.11 2.63 7.89
C LEU A 22 0.36 3.05 7.92
N MET A 23 1.26 2.13 8.30
CA MET A 23 2.70 2.36 8.29
C MET A 23 3.19 2.73 6.89
N PHE A 24 2.81 1.94 5.88
CA PHE A 24 3.15 2.16 4.47
C PHE A 24 2.61 3.48 3.95
N PHE A 25 1.36 3.81 4.27
CA PHE A 25 0.78 5.07 3.88
C PHE A 25 1.60 6.25 4.44
N VAL A 26 1.91 6.21 5.74
CA VAL A 26 2.75 7.23 6.38
C VAL A 26 4.14 7.29 5.76
N MET A 27 4.82 6.16 5.57
CA MET A 27 6.14 6.14 4.92
C MET A 27 6.10 6.69 3.49
N GLY A 28 5.07 6.33 2.72
CA GLY A 28 4.86 6.79 1.35
C GLY A 28 4.59 8.29 1.24
N THR A 29 4.18 8.93 2.33
CA THR A 29 4.14 10.41 2.36
C THR A 29 5.52 11.05 2.47
N PHE A 30 6.60 10.34 2.77
CA PHE A 30 7.95 10.93 2.90
C PHE A 30 8.96 10.36 1.92
N LEU A 31 8.82 9.07 1.57
CA LEU A 31 9.76 8.32 0.76
C LEU A 31 9.10 7.89 -0.55
N GLU A 32 9.92 7.71 -1.57
CA GLU A 32 9.49 7.19 -2.86
C GLU A 32 9.17 5.69 -2.79
N ALA A 33 8.20 5.23 -3.59
CA ALA A 33 7.60 3.90 -3.50
C ALA A 33 8.62 2.76 -3.66
N VAL A 34 9.48 2.82 -4.68
CA VAL A 34 10.50 1.78 -4.93
C VAL A 34 11.45 1.67 -3.74
N SER A 35 11.85 2.80 -3.16
CA SER A 35 12.71 2.84 -1.97
C SER A 35 12.07 2.12 -0.78
N ILE A 36 10.78 2.35 -0.52
CA ILE A 36 10.04 1.66 0.55
C ILE A 36 9.95 0.17 0.26
N ILE A 37 9.63 -0.20 -0.98
CA ILE A 37 9.43 -1.60 -1.37
C ILE A 37 10.72 -2.41 -1.16
N LEU A 38 11.84 -1.91 -1.65
CA LEU A 38 13.14 -2.58 -1.55
C LEU A 38 13.59 -2.79 -0.11
N ILE A 39 13.29 -1.84 0.78
CA ILE A 39 13.67 -1.91 2.20
C ILE A 39 12.73 -2.85 2.97
N THR A 40 11.43 -2.70 2.79
CA THR A 40 10.42 -3.31 3.67
C THR A 40 10.02 -4.71 3.25
N LEU A 41 9.93 -4.99 1.95
CA LEU A 41 9.50 -6.30 1.44
C LEU A 41 10.32 -7.47 2.02
N PRO A 42 11.67 -7.48 2.02
CA PRO A 42 12.43 -8.60 2.57
C PRO A 42 12.21 -8.79 4.08
N ILE A 43 11.86 -7.73 4.81
CA ILE A 43 11.55 -7.78 6.25
C ILE A 43 10.18 -8.40 6.49
N PHE A 44 9.19 -8.06 5.66
CA PHE A 44 7.82 -8.56 5.80
C PHE A 44 7.62 -9.96 5.23
N LEU A 45 8.32 -10.35 4.16
CA LEU A 45 8.19 -11.67 3.53
C LEU A 45 8.16 -12.86 4.52
N PRO A 46 9.08 -13.00 5.50
CA PRO A 46 9.00 -14.10 6.47
C PRO A 46 7.75 -14.05 7.36
N ILE A 47 7.28 -12.84 7.70
CA ILE A 47 6.08 -12.63 8.52
C ILE A 47 4.82 -13.01 7.73
N VAL A 48 4.73 -12.53 6.49
CA VAL A 48 3.58 -12.76 5.58
C VAL A 48 3.45 -14.26 5.31
N LYS A 49 4.56 -14.97 5.05
CA LYS A 49 4.59 -16.43 4.91
C LYS A 49 4.18 -17.17 6.19
N TYR A 50 4.68 -16.72 7.35
CA TYR A 50 4.30 -17.31 8.65
C TYR A 50 2.80 -17.18 8.94
N MET A 51 2.20 -16.06 8.56
CA MET A 51 0.75 -15.81 8.71
C MET A 51 -0.09 -16.51 7.64
N GLY A 52 0.50 -17.25 6.70
CA GLY A 52 -0.20 -17.88 5.58
C GLY A 52 -0.92 -16.87 4.70
N ILE A 53 -0.29 -15.72 4.47
CA ILE A 53 -0.71 -14.72 3.50
C ILE A 53 0.12 -14.94 2.23
N ASP A 54 -0.52 -14.87 1.07
CA ASP A 54 0.19 -14.98 -0.20
C ASP A 54 1.14 -13.78 -0.41
N PRO A 55 2.44 -14.01 -0.70
CA PRO A 55 3.40 -12.92 -0.89
C PRO A 55 3.07 -11.99 -2.06
N VAL A 56 2.50 -12.53 -3.14
CA VAL A 56 2.09 -11.75 -4.32
C VAL A 56 0.91 -10.87 -3.95
N HIS A 57 -0.09 -11.41 -3.25
CA HIS A 57 -1.22 -10.63 -2.73
C HIS A 57 -0.73 -9.46 -1.86
N PHE A 58 0.17 -9.74 -0.90
CA PHE A 58 0.73 -8.70 -0.03
C PHE A 58 1.48 -7.63 -0.82
N ALA A 59 2.30 -8.02 -1.80
CA ALA A 59 3.01 -7.10 -2.67
C ALA A 59 2.04 -6.21 -3.47
N ILE A 60 0.94 -6.76 -3.98
CA ILE A 60 -0.08 -5.99 -4.70
C ILE A 60 -0.76 -4.97 -3.78
N VAL A 61 -1.19 -5.37 -2.59
CA VAL A 61 -1.81 -4.47 -1.59
C VAL A 61 -0.84 -3.34 -1.24
N MET A 62 0.42 -3.69 -1.01
CA MET A 62 1.48 -2.73 -0.70
C MET A 62 1.70 -1.73 -1.85
N THR A 63 1.76 -2.19 -3.10
CA THR A 63 1.88 -1.31 -4.29
C THR A 63 0.71 -0.34 -4.39
N VAL A 64 -0.54 -0.81 -4.23
CA VAL A 64 -1.72 0.08 -4.27
C VAL A 64 -1.69 1.10 -3.14
N ASN A 65 -1.21 0.71 -1.95
CA ASN A 65 -1.03 1.63 -0.83
C ASN A 65 0.02 2.71 -1.14
N MET A 66 1.14 2.35 -1.78
CA MET A 66 2.15 3.32 -2.23
C MET A 66 1.57 4.34 -3.19
N GLU A 67 0.80 3.90 -4.19
CA GLU A 67 0.17 4.81 -5.15
C GLU A 67 -0.79 5.78 -4.46
N LEU A 68 -1.58 5.28 -3.49
CA LEU A 68 -2.45 6.12 -2.67
C LEU A 68 -1.64 7.18 -1.90
N ALA A 69 -0.51 6.81 -1.30
CA ALA A 69 0.34 7.73 -0.55
C ALA A 69 0.97 8.80 -1.46
N MET A 70 1.40 8.44 -2.68
CA MET A 70 2.04 9.36 -3.61
C MET A 70 1.10 10.43 -4.18
N ILE A 71 -0.21 10.19 -4.17
CA ILE A 71 -1.23 11.16 -4.58
C ILE A 71 -1.96 11.82 -3.41
N THR A 72 -1.63 11.49 -2.16
CA THR A 72 -2.28 12.08 -0.98
C THR A 72 -1.40 13.16 -0.37
N PRO A 73 -1.92 14.38 -0.09
CA PRO A 73 -1.20 15.39 0.69
C PRO A 73 -0.82 14.83 2.08
N PRO A 74 0.41 15.03 2.58
CA PRO A 74 1.09 16.33 2.66
C PRO A 74 2.25 16.56 1.67
N VAL A 75 2.97 15.52 1.26
CA VAL A 75 4.10 15.64 0.29
C VAL A 75 3.70 15.22 -1.10
N GLY A 76 2.66 14.38 -1.27
CA GLY A 76 2.01 14.02 -2.55
C GLY A 76 2.88 14.19 -3.79
N LEU A 77 4.02 13.49 -3.86
CA LEU A 77 5.11 13.80 -4.80
C LEU A 77 4.61 13.89 -6.24
N ASN A 78 3.70 13.00 -6.62
CA ASN A 78 3.07 13.01 -7.94
C ASN A 78 2.23 14.28 -8.17
N LEU A 79 1.53 14.78 -7.15
CA LEU A 79 0.77 16.04 -7.24
C LEU A 79 1.69 17.26 -7.42
N PHE A 80 2.85 17.30 -6.77
CA PHE A 80 3.82 18.40 -6.93
C PHE A 80 4.43 18.39 -8.33
N VAL A 81 4.80 17.22 -8.84
CA VAL A 81 5.31 17.06 -10.21
C VAL A 81 4.24 17.50 -11.21
N VAL A 82 3.00 17.05 -11.05
CA VAL A 82 1.88 17.44 -11.94
C VAL A 82 1.59 18.93 -11.86
N SER A 83 1.57 19.53 -10.67
CA SER A 83 1.39 20.99 -10.49
C SER A 83 2.48 21.79 -11.22
N GLY A 84 3.74 21.35 -11.15
CA GLY A 84 4.86 21.98 -11.85
C GLY A 84 4.73 21.90 -13.39
N ILE A 85 4.29 20.75 -13.91
CA ILE A 85 4.11 20.54 -15.36
C ILE A 85 2.88 21.32 -15.87
N ALA A 86 1.75 21.23 -15.15
CA ALA A 86 0.49 21.87 -15.51
C ALA A 86 0.52 23.39 -15.29
N LYS A 87 1.48 23.91 -14.52
CA LYS A 87 1.56 25.31 -14.08
C LYS A 87 0.30 25.80 -13.36
N GLU A 88 -0.39 24.88 -12.68
CA GLU A 88 -1.60 25.13 -11.90
C GLU A 88 -1.28 25.02 -10.40
N PRO A 89 -1.96 25.78 -9.52
CA PRO A 89 -1.69 25.71 -8.09
C PRO A 89 -2.01 24.31 -7.55
N LEU A 90 -1.18 23.85 -6.60
CA LEU A 90 -1.30 22.52 -6.00
C LEU A 90 -2.73 22.24 -5.50
N GLU A 91 -3.41 23.22 -4.92
CA GLU A 91 -4.79 23.07 -4.43
C GLU A 91 -5.77 22.63 -5.54
N ARG A 92 -5.63 23.17 -6.75
CA ARG A 92 -6.49 22.80 -7.89
C ARG A 92 -6.22 21.38 -8.35
N VAL A 93 -4.95 20.97 -8.36
CA VAL A 93 -4.54 19.60 -8.69
C VAL A 93 -5.04 18.61 -7.65
N VAL A 94 -4.82 18.90 -6.36
CA VAL A 94 -5.31 18.09 -5.23
C VAL A 94 -6.82 17.86 -5.37
N ARG A 95 -7.59 18.93 -5.59
CA ARG A 95 -9.05 18.84 -5.72
C ARG A 95 -9.49 17.98 -6.90
N GLY A 96 -8.72 18.00 -8.00
CA GLY A 96 -8.97 17.15 -9.17
C GLY A 96 -8.68 15.66 -8.92
N VAL A 97 -7.80 15.34 -7.97
CA VAL A 97 -7.35 13.96 -7.70
C VAL A 97 -8.16 13.28 -6.58
N ILE A 98 -8.95 14.02 -5.80
CA ILE A 98 -9.89 13.47 -4.79
C ILE A 98 -10.72 12.27 -5.28
N PRO A 99 -11.38 12.30 -6.46
CA PRO A 99 -12.14 11.14 -6.93
C PRO A 99 -11.27 9.88 -7.13
N PHE A 100 -10.01 10.04 -7.53
CA PHE A 100 -9.07 8.95 -7.69
C PHE A 100 -8.56 8.41 -6.34
N ILE A 101 -8.36 9.29 -5.35
CA ILE A 101 -8.03 8.88 -3.97
C ILE A 101 -9.14 7.98 -3.42
N LEU A 102 -10.40 8.40 -3.57
CA LEU A 102 -11.54 7.60 -3.11
C LEU A 102 -11.59 6.24 -3.82
N LEU A 103 -11.37 6.22 -5.14
CA LEU A 103 -11.32 4.97 -5.91
C LEU A 103 -10.21 4.05 -5.42
N LEU A 104 -8.99 4.56 -5.20
CA LEU A 104 -7.88 3.77 -4.69
C LEU A 104 -8.12 3.24 -3.29
N ILE A 105 -8.76 4.02 -2.41
CA ILE A 105 -9.17 3.53 -1.08
C ILE A 105 -10.18 2.38 -1.21
N CYS A 106 -11.17 2.51 -2.10
CA CYS A 106 -12.12 1.44 -2.36
C CYS A 106 -11.44 0.18 -2.90
N VAL A 107 -10.54 0.33 -3.88
CA VAL A 107 -9.74 -0.78 -4.42
C VAL A 107 -8.90 -1.42 -3.32
N LEU A 108 -8.20 -0.62 -2.51
CA LEU A 108 -7.37 -1.12 -1.42
C LEU A 108 -8.20 -1.94 -0.41
N ALA A 109 -9.35 -1.42 0.01
CA ALA A 109 -10.25 -2.12 0.91
C ALA A 109 -10.75 -3.44 0.30
N LEU A 110 -11.13 -3.41 -0.97
CA LEU A 110 -11.59 -4.58 -1.71
C LEU A 110 -10.50 -5.63 -1.85
N LEU A 111 -9.25 -5.25 -2.13
CA LEU A 111 -8.13 -6.20 -2.18
C LEU A 111 -7.86 -6.82 -0.82
N VAL A 112 -7.83 -6.02 0.25
CA VAL A 112 -7.61 -6.52 1.62
C VAL A 112 -8.71 -7.52 2.04
N ILE A 113 -9.95 -7.33 1.59
CA ILE A 113 -11.07 -8.23 1.92
C ILE A 113 -11.11 -9.47 1.01
N PHE A 114 -10.82 -9.30 -0.27
CA PHE A 114 -10.96 -10.32 -1.30
C PHE A 114 -9.60 -10.59 -1.97
N PRO A 115 -8.73 -11.41 -1.36
CA PRO A 115 -7.39 -11.68 -1.89
C PRO A 115 -7.42 -12.31 -3.28
N ASP A 116 -8.47 -13.09 -3.59
CA ASP A 116 -8.66 -13.74 -4.89
C ASP A 116 -8.67 -12.74 -6.05
N ILE A 117 -9.11 -11.50 -5.82
CA ILE A 117 -9.12 -10.46 -6.87
C ILE A 117 -7.70 -10.10 -7.28
N SER A 118 -6.78 -10.04 -6.32
CA SER A 118 -5.36 -9.79 -6.62
C SER A 118 -4.66 -11.01 -7.22
N LEU A 119 -5.09 -12.22 -6.84
CA LEU A 119 -4.45 -13.47 -7.24
C LEU A 119 -5.04 -14.08 -8.51
N TYR A 120 -6.19 -13.58 -8.98
CA TYR A 120 -6.87 -14.11 -10.16
C TYR A 120 -5.97 -14.15 -11.38
N LEU A 121 -5.37 -13.02 -11.76
CA LEU A 121 -4.48 -12.98 -12.92
C LEU A 121 -3.19 -13.80 -12.71
N PRO A 122 -2.46 -13.68 -11.58
CA PRO A 122 -1.33 -14.56 -11.27
C PRO A 122 -1.67 -16.05 -11.40
N SER A 123 -2.81 -16.48 -10.85
CA SER A 123 -3.24 -17.88 -10.86
C SER A 123 -3.56 -18.46 -12.25
N LEU A 124 -3.71 -17.60 -13.27
CA LEU A 124 -3.91 -18.01 -14.66
C LEU A 124 -2.59 -18.08 -15.46
N MET A 125 -1.51 -17.51 -14.93
CA MET A 125 -0.20 -17.47 -15.58
C MET A 125 0.73 -18.59 -15.11
N ASP A 126 0.45 -19.17 -13.93
CA ASP A 126 1.10 -20.37 -13.39
C ASP A 126 0.49 -21.66 -13.99
#